data_AF-A0A840EGZ8-F1
#
_entry.id   AF-A0A840EGZ8-F1
#
_cell.length_a   1.000
_cell.length_b   1.000
_cell.length_c   1.000
_cell.angle_alpha   90.00
_cell.angle_beta   90.00
_cell.angle_gamma   90.00
#
_symmetry.space_group_name_H-M   'P 1'
#
loop_
_entity.id
_entity.type
_entity.pdbx_description
1 polymer ?
#
loop_
_entity_poly.entity_id
_entity_poly.type
_entity_poly.pdbx_seq_one_letter_code
_entity_poly.pdbx_strand_id
1 'polypeptide(L)'
;MKTPTDEEIKYGAEMQRFQTMKNCLLHAVLFSYYNTIRDGISQERNFFLRMVDDVTQSVIAIDILAKEGVVNTCLRELRYLIELSIKASIITQNTTKLKIGEQIEEYKKLLNSSNINPINDLKLKFFDETTEQEFKASVKRTYGLLCNYTHSSSVQITERIARSAAGRTIGFEGSEELSKLNDYIENIYSFVIVFIFNSVPDYVAGDYLVESDGSINPWYFKSSKFISKIDEKFDYKHERKTQLEAIKRQRQNNIKSIYL
;
A
#
# COMPACT_ATOMS: atom_id res chain seq x y z
N MET A 1 -2.36 30.21 -26.60
CA MET A 1 -2.36 29.25 -25.47
C MET A 1 -1.78 29.96 -24.27
N LYS A 2 -2.47 29.96 -23.12
CA LYS A 2 -1.95 30.55 -21.89
C LYS A 2 -0.90 29.60 -21.31
N THR A 3 0.29 30.11 -20.98
CA THR A 3 1.32 29.31 -20.31
C THR A 3 0.80 28.90 -18.92
N PRO A 4 0.97 27.64 -18.50
CA PRO A 4 0.58 27.20 -17.17
C PRO A 4 1.32 28.01 -16.10
N THR A 5 0.61 28.31 -15.02
CA THR A 5 1.18 28.88 -13.80
C THR A 5 2.02 27.83 -13.06
N ASP A 6 2.95 28.28 -12.21
CA ASP A 6 3.79 27.37 -11.41
C ASP A 6 2.96 26.43 -10.52
N GLU A 7 1.82 26.89 -10.02
CA GLU A 7 0.92 26.09 -9.20
C GLU A 7 0.24 24.98 -10.02
N GLU A 8 -0.19 25.28 -11.25
CA GLU A 8 -0.75 24.28 -12.18
C GLU A 8 0.28 23.20 -12.53
N ILE A 9 1.55 23.58 -12.69
CA ILE A 9 2.64 22.64 -12.95
C ILE A 9 2.87 21.72 -11.74
N LYS A 10 2.95 22.29 -10.52
CA LYS A 10 3.13 21.51 -9.29
C LYS A 10 1.96 20.56 -9.04
N TYR A 11 0.74 21.06 -9.19
CA TYR A 11 -0.46 20.24 -9.05
C TYR A 11 -0.47 19.10 -10.07
N GLY A 12 -0.12 19.37 -11.33
CA GLY A 12 0.02 18.36 -12.38
C GLY A 12 1.05 17.28 -12.04
N ALA A 13 2.20 17.66 -11.47
CA ALA A 13 3.24 16.73 -11.02
C ALA A 13 2.75 15.83 -9.87
N GLU A 14 2.07 16.40 -8.87
CA GLU A 14 1.49 15.63 -7.77
C GLU A 14 0.36 14.71 -8.24
N MET A 15 -0.46 15.14 -9.19
CA MET A 15 -1.47 14.27 -9.80
C MET A 15 -0.82 13.12 -10.58
N GLN A 16 0.28 13.37 -11.29
CA GLN A 16 1.04 12.32 -11.97
C GLN A 16 1.67 11.33 -10.99
N ARG A 17 2.25 11.82 -9.88
CA ARG A 17 2.76 10.99 -8.78
C ARG A 17 1.65 10.06 -8.26
N PHE A 18 0.47 10.63 -7.99
CA PHE A 18 -0.70 9.86 -7.56
C PHE A 18 -1.09 8.75 -8.55
N GLN A 19 -1.26 9.09 -9.83
CA GLN A 19 -1.63 8.12 -10.87
C GLN A 19 -0.58 7.00 -11.00
N THR A 20 0.70 7.34 -10.86
CA THR A 20 1.79 6.37 -10.91
C THR A 20 1.71 5.38 -9.75
N MET A 21 1.49 5.86 -8.52
CA MET A 21 1.30 5.02 -7.33
C MET A 21 0.09 4.09 -7.47
N LYS A 22 -1.05 4.63 -7.92
CA LYS A 22 -2.29 3.88 -8.17
C LYS A 22 -2.05 2.73 -9.14
N ASN A 23 -1.47 3.02 -10.30
CA ASN A 23 -1.24 2.02 -11.33
C ASN A 23 -0.25 0.95 -10.85
N CYS A 24 0.78 1.33 -10.09
CA CYS A 24 1.72 0.38 -9.50
C CYS A 24 1.05 -0.56 -8.50
N LEU A 25 0.19 -0.05 -7.61
CA LEU A 25 -0.55 -0.89 -6.66
C LEU A 25 -1.50 -1.84 -7.40
N LEU A 26 -2.31 -1.34 -8.34
CA LEU A 26 -3.23 -2.17 -9.11
C LEU A 26 -2.48 -3.27 -9.88
N HIS A 27 -1.35 -2.92 -10.50
CA HIS A 27 -0.52 -3.89 -11.20
C HIS A 27 0.03 -4.96 -10.24
N ALA A 28 0.55 -4.59 -9.07
CA ALA A 28 1.03 -5.55 -8.07
C ALA A 28 -0.08 -6.49 -7.58
N VAL A 29 -1.27 -5.94 -7.33
CA VAL A 29 -2.45 -6.69 -6.89
C VAL A 29 -2.91 -7.69 -7.95
N LEU A 30 -3.13 -7.22 -9.18
CA LEU A 30 -3.60 -8.04 -10.29
C LEU A 30 -2.54 -9.08 -10.71
N PHE A 31 -1.27 -8.71 -10.75
CA PHE A 31 -0.18 -9.66 -11.02
C PHE A 31 -0.18 -10.79 -9.99
N SER A 32 -0.30 -10.44 -8.70
CA SER A 32 -0.32 -11.42 -7.62
C SER A 32 -1.52 -12.36 -7.73
N TYR A 33 -2.69 -11.82 -8.05
CA TYR A 33 -3.91 -12.58 -8.30
C TYR A 33 -3.76 -13.55 -9.48
N TYR A 34 -3.40 -13.05 -10.66
CA TYR A 34 -3.32 -13.87 -11.88
C TYR A 34 -2.22 -14.93 -11.82
N ASN A 35 -1.06 -14.63 -11.23
CA ASN A 35 0.00 -15.63 -11.08
C ASN A 35 -0.36 -16.71 -10.06
N THR A 36 -1.12 -16.37 -9.02
CA THR A 36 -1.54 -17.35 -8.02
C THR A 36 -2.68 -18.24 -8.51
N ILE A 37 -3.57 -17.75 -9.39
CA ILE A 37 -4.65 -18.57 -9.99
C ILE A 37 -4.09 -19.70 -10.86
N ARG A 38 -2.95 -19.46 -11.52
CA ARG A 38 -2.29 -20.48 -12.36
C ARG A 38 -1.91 -21.75 -11.58
N ASP A 39 -1.74 -21.66 -10.26
CA ASP A 39 -1.41 -22.78 -9.37
C ASP A 39 -2.63 -23.65 -8.98
N GLY A 40 -3.87 -23.17 -9.22
CA GLY A 40 -5.13 -23.90 -9.03
C GLY A 40 -5.52 -24.20 -7.58
N ILE A 41 -4.58 -24.53 -6.70
CA ILE A 41 -4.81 -24.89 -5.29
C ILE A 41 -4.92 -23.63 -4.41
N SER A 42 -4.10 -22.62 -4.72
CA SER A 42 -4.01 -21.38 -3.95
C SER A 42 -5.23 -20.48 -4.09
N GLN A 43 -5.99 -20.58 -5.20
CA GLN A 43 -7.17 -19.73 -5.45
C GLN A 43 -8.31 -20.00 -4.44
N GLU A 44 -8.57 -21.25 -4.10
CA GLU A 44 -9.74 -21.57 -3.27
C GLU A 44 -9.54 -21.17 -1.80
N ARG A 45 -8.29 -21.10 -1.34
CA ARG A 45 -7.94 -21.01 0.09
C ARG A 45 -7.25 -19.70 0.47
N ASN A 46 -6.77 -18.91 -0.49
CA ASN A 46 -6.14 -17.63 -0.20
C ASN A 46 -7.21 -16.54 -0.03
N PHE A 47 -7.51 -16.21 1.21
CA PHE A 47 -8.56 -15.23 1.52
C PHE A 47 -8.20 -13.82 1.02
N PHE A 48 -6.94 -13.40 1.12
CA PHE A 48 -6.50 -12.08 0.64
C PHE A 48 -6.78 -11.91 -0.85
N LEU A 49 -6.50 -12.94 -1.65
CA LEU A 49 -6.76 -12.89 -3.09
C LEU A 49 -8.25 -12.81 -3.45
N ARG A 50 -9.15 -13.20 -2.54
CA ARG A 50 -10.60 -13.01 -2.73
C ARG A 50 -11.05 -11.59 -2.43
N MET A 51 -10.28 -10.84 -1.65
CA MET A 51 -10.52 -9.43 -1.36
C MET A 51 -9.89 -8.50 -2.40
N VAL A 52 -9.35 -9.03 -3.50
CA VAL A 52 -8.75 -8.24 -4.59
C VAL A 52 -9.76 -7.27 -5.19
N ASP A 53 -11.02 -7.67 -5.30
CA ASP A 53 -12.09 -6.79 -5.78
C ASP A 53 -12.32 -5.64 -4.81
N ASP A 54 -12.41 -5.88 -3.51
CA ASP A 54 -12.54 -4.84 -2.48
C ASP A 54 -11.34 -3.89 -2.45
N VAL A 55 -10.12 -4.43 -2.57
CA VAL A 55 -8.88 -3.64 -2.69
C VAL A 55 -8.94 -2.76 -3.95
N THR A 56 -9.33 -3.32 -5.09
CA THR A 56 -9.42 -2.60 -6.37
C THR A 56 -10.49 -1.52 -6.33
N GLN A 57 -11.67 -1.82 -5.78
CA GLN A 57 -12.75 -0.86 -5.59
C GLN A 57 -12.31 0.30 -4.69
N SER A 58 -11.62 0.01 -3.58
CA SER A 58 -11.08 1.03 -2.68
C SER A 58 -10.07 1.94 -3.38
N VAL A 59 -9.18 1.38 -4.18
CA VAL A 59 -8.20 2.14 -4.98
C VAL A 59 -8.87 3.04 -6.03
N ILE A 60 -9.95 2.56 -6.67
CA ILE A 60 -10.75 3.36 -7.61
C ILE A 60 -11.51 4.47 -6.87
N ALA A 61 -12.08 4.17 -5.70
CA ALA A 61 -12.75 5.17 -4.87
C ALA A 61 -11.77 6.28 -4.44
N ILE A 62 -10.56 5.92 -4.02
CA ILE A 62 -9.47 6.88 -3.72
C ILE A 62 -9.15 7.76 -4.93
N ASP A 63 -9.11 7.21 -6.15
CA ASP A 63 -8.88 7.98 -7.39
C ASP A 63 -9.96 9.03 -7.63
N ILE A 64 -11.22 8.66 -7.47
CA ILE A 64 -12.34 9.58 -7.63
C ILE A 64 -12.30 10.66 -6.53
N LEU A 65 -12.15 10.26 -5.28
CA LEU A 65 -12.16 11.17 -4.13
C LEU A 65 -10.98 12.15 -4.14
N ALA A 66 -9.79 11.70 -4.55
CA ALA A 66 -8.62 12.56 -4.67
C ALA A 66 -8.76 13.60 -5.80
N LYS A 67 -9.29 13.19 -6.96
CA LYS A 67 -9.52 14.09 -8.10
C LYS A 67 -10.57 15.17 -7.79
N GLU A 68 -11.59 14.82 -7.02
CA GLU A 68 -12.65 15.75 -6.60
C GLU A 68 -12.26 16.57 -5.35
N GLY A 69 -11.04 16.43 -4.83
CA GLY A 69 -10.56 17.16 -3.65
C GLY A 69 -11.35 16.85 -2.37
N VAL A 70 -11.87 15.62 -2.24
CA VAL A 70 -12.65 15.14 -1.08
C VAL A 70 -11.72 14.43 -0.08
N VAL A 71 -10.68 15.13 0.38
CA VAL A 71 -9.56 14.57 1.17
C VAL A 71 -10.00 13.78 2.39
N ASN A 72 -10.90 14.31 3.22
CA ASN A 72 -11.29 13.61 4.46
C ASN A 72 -11.99 12.26 4.16
N THR A 73 -12.74 12.17 3.06
CA THR A 73 -13.35 10.90 2.65
C THR A 73 -12.29 9.98 2.06
N CYS A 74 -11.34 10.51 1.30
CA CYS A 74 -10.19 9.76 0.81
C CYS A 74 -9.38 9.13 1.98
N LEU A 75 -9.12 9.89 3.04
CA LEU A 75 -8.43 9.39 4.25
C LEU A 75 -9.22 8.30 4.98
N ARG A 76 -10.57 8.38 4.97
CA ARG A 76 -11.42 7.30 5.51
C ARG A 76 -11.33 6.03 4.68
N GLU A 77 -11.31 6.17 3.36
CA GLU A 77 -11.15 5.04 2.44
C GLU A 77 -9.77 4.38 2.58
N LEU A 78 -8.72 5.20 2.72
CA LEU A 78 -7.37 4.73 3.04
C LEU A 78 -7.29 3.96 4.38
N ARG A 79 -8.06 4.38 5.39
CA ARG A 79 -8.20 3.65 6.66
C ARG A 79 -8.87 2.29 6.44
N TYR A 80 -9.92 2.25 5.63
CA TYR A 80 -10.59 0.99 5.28
C TYR A 80 -9.61 0.04 4.56
N LEU A 81 -8.89 0.53 3.55
CA LEU A 81 -7.96 -0.26 2.75
C LEU A 81 -6.87 -0.95 3.60
N ILE A 82 -6.28 -0.23 4.56
CA ILE A 82 -5.26 -0.79 5.44
C ILE A 82 -5.86 -1.80 6.44
N GLU A 83 -7.05 -1.52 6.98
CA GLU A 83 -7.76 -2.41 7.90
C GLU A 83 -8.15 -3.73 7.20
N LEU A 84 -8.70 -3.63 5.98
CA LEU A 84 -9.00 -4.75 5.11
C LEU A 84 -7.75 -5.60 4.86
N SER A 85 -6.64 -4.97 4.48
CA SER A 85 -5.39 -5.66 4.15
C SER A 85 -4.84 -6.46 5.34
N ILE A 86 -4.82 -5.85 6.53
CA ILE A 86 -4.38 -6.53 7.77
C ILE A 86 -5.28 -7.73 8.05
N LYS A 87 -6.59 -7.52 8.08
CA LYS A 87 -7.56 -8.57 8.43
C LYS A 87 -7.53 -9.71 7.41
N ALA A 88 -7.45 -9.39 6.12
CA ALA A 88 -7.38 -10.38 5.05
C ALA A 88 -6.09 -11.21 5.11
N SER A 89 -4.94 -10.58 5.43
CA SER A 89 -3.68 -11.32 5.62
C SER A 89 -3.75 -12.28 6.80
N ILE A 90 -4.40 -11.89 7.90
CA ILE A 90 -4.55 -12.73 9.09
C ILE A 90 -5.39 -13.96 8.79
N ILE A 91 -6.55 -13.76 8.16
CA ILE A 91 -7.39 -14.88 7.77
C ILE A 91 -6.61 -15.79 6.82
N THR A 92 -5.89 -15.24 5.85
CA THR A 92 -5.05 -16.03 4.93
C THR A 92 -4.04 -16.89 5.67
N GLN A 93 -3.34 -16.37 6.67
CA GLN A 93 -2.34 -17.11 7.43
C GLN A 93 -2.97 -18.17 8.36
N ASN A 94 -4.07 -17.82 9.03
CA ASN A 94 -4.68 -18.68 10.05
C ASN A 94 -5.59 -19.77 9.49
N THR A 95 -6.07 -19.61 8.24
CA THR A 95 -7.13 -20.46 7.69
C THR A 95 -6.74 -21.15 6.37
N THR A 96 -5.44 -21.31 6.10
CA THR A 96 -4.91 -21.96 4.88
C THR A 96 -5.48 -23.35 4.56
N LYS A 97 -6.05 -24.05 5.56
CA LYS A 97 -6.66 -25.38 5.41
C LYS A 97 -8.20 -25.37 5.39
N LEU A 98 -8.81 -24.23 5.71
CA LEU A 98 -10.27 -24.13 5.84
C LEU A 98 -10.92 -23.88 4.48
N LYS A 99 -12.21 -24.24 4.38
CA LYS A 99 -13.03 -23.85 3.23
C LYS A 99 -13.49 -22.41 3.37
N ILE A 100 -13.82 -21.78 2.25
CA ILE A 100 -14.21 -20.36 2.21
C ILE A 100 -15.34 -19.98 3.19
N GLY A 101 -16.36 -20.83 3.36
CA GLY A 101 -17.45 -20.55 4.31
C GLY A 101 -16.95 -20.39 5.75
N GLU A 102 -15.98 -21.20 6.16
CA GLU A 102 -15.36 -21.11 7.48
C GLU A 102 -14.44 -19.87 7.59
N GLN A 103 -13.73 -19.54 6.51
CA GLN A 103 -12.92 -18.32 6.46
C GLN A 103 -13.77 -17.05 6.62
N ILE A 104 -14.98 -17.04 6.03
CA ILE A 104 -15.94 -15.94 6.17
C ILE A 104 -16.39 -15.80 7.63
N GLU A 105 -16.69 -16.91 8.32
CA GLU A 105 -17.08 -16.85 9.74
C GLU A 105 -15.94 -16.36 10.64
N GLU A 106 -14.70 -16.76 10.38
CA GLU A 106 -13.53 -16.21 11.09
C GLU A 106 -13.32 -14.72 10.78
N TYR A 107 -13.49 -14.31 9.53
CA TYR A 107 -13.42 -12.90 9.14
C TYR A 107 -14.50 -12.06 9.83
N LYS A 108 -15.73 -12.59 9.92
CA LYS A 108 -16.84 -11.94 10.64
C LYS A 108 -16.52 -11.73 12.13
N LYS A 109 -15.91 -12.71 12.79
CA LYS A 109 -15.46 -12.55 14.19
C LYS A 109 -14.41 -11.44 14.31
N LEU A 110 -13.48 -11.36 13.35
CA LEU A 110 -12.43 -10.35 13.32
C LEU A 110 -12.98 -8.94 13.07
N LEU A 111 -14.02 -8.81 12.23
CA LEU A 111 -14.71 -7.55 11.94
C LEU A 111 -15.40 -6.93 13.15
N ASN A 112 -15.83 -7.74 14.13
CA ASN A 112 -16.44 -7.23 15.36
C ASN A 112 -15.46 -6.41 16.24
N SER A 113 -14.16 -6.42 15.91
CA SER A 113 -13.18 -5.52 16.48
C SER A 113 -12.88 -4.35 15.52
N SER A 114 -13.10 -3.12 15.98
CA SER A 114 -12.82 -1.87 15.23
C SER A 114 -11.34 -1.46 15.25
N ASN A 115 -10.45 -2.37 15.65
CA ASN A 115 -9.02 -2.11 15.80
C ASN A 115 -8.19 -2.99 14.86
N ILE A 116 -6.94 -2.60 14.68
CA ILE A 116 -5.95 -3.35 13.90
C ILE A 116 -4.96 -4.10 14.80
N ASN A 117 -5.26 -4.31 16.08
CA ASN A 117 -4.40 -5.10 16.98
C ASN A 117 -4.03 -6.48 16.42
N PRO A 118 -4.90 -7.16 15.64
CA PRO A 118 -4.56 -8.42 14.99
C PRO A 118 -3.27 -8.36 14.15
N ILE A 119 -2.80 -7.17 13.72
CA ILE A 119 -1.50 -7.01 13.05
C ILE A 119 -0.32 -7.59 13.84
N ASN A 120 -0.43 -7.68 15.17
CA ASN A 120 0.64 -8.23 16.01
C ASN A 120 0.87 -9.72 15.76
N ASP A 121 -0.19 -10.42 15.36
CA ASP A 121 -0.19 -11.87 15.16
C ASP A 121 0.24 -12.25 13.74
N LEU A 122 0.35 -11.28 12.83
CA LEU A 122 0.84 -11.51 11.47
C LEU A 122 2.31 -11.90 11.47
N LYS A 123 2.65 -12.93 10.70
CA LYS A 123 4.03 -13.29 10.40
C LYS A 123 4.40 -12.76 9.02
N LEU A 124 5.44 -11.92 8.94
CA LEU A 124 5.89 -11.35 7.67
C LEU A 124 7.14 -12.11 7.21
N LYS A 125 6.93 -13.20 6.47
CA LYS A 125 7.96 -14.17 6.05
C LYS A 125 9.18 -13.56 5.37
N PHE A 126 9.05 -12.38 4.76
CA PHE A 126 10.16 -11.69 4.11
C PHE A 126 10.98 -10.79 5.05
N PHE A 127 10.59 -10.63 6.30
CA PHE A 127 11.27 -9.77 7.27
C PHE A 127 11.98 -10.57 8.35
N ASP A 128 13.06 -10.00 8.87
CA ASP A 128 13.58 -10.38 10.18
C ASP A 128 12.73 -9.73 11.29
N GLU A 129 12.95 -10.15 12.54
CA GLU A 129 12.16 -9.69 13.68
C GLU A 129 12.19 -8.16 13.84
N THR A 130 13.36 -7.54 13.67
CA THR A 130 13.53 -6.09 13.77
C THR A 130 12.73 -5.35 12.69
N THR A 131 12.87 -5.75 11.43
CA THR A 131 12.17 -5.14 10.30
C THR A 131 10.65 -5.36 10.41
N GLU A 132 10.23 -6.53 10.89
CA GLU A 132 8.82 -6.85 11.13
C GLU A 132 8.23 -5.92 12.21
N GLN A 133 8.92 -5.72 13.34
CA GLN A 133 8.47 -4.82 14.39
C GLN A 133 8.40 -3.36 13.91
N GLU A 134 9.40 -2.90 13.16
CA GLU A 134 9.40 -1.56 12.57
C GLU A 134 8.25 -1.36 11.58
N PHE A 135 7.96 -2.36 10.74
CA PHE A 135 6.83 -2.33 9.81
C PHE A 135 5.51 -2.25 10.56
N LYS A 136 5.29 -3.14 11.53
CA LYS A 136 4.07 -3.16 12.36
C LYS A 136 3.86 -1.83 13.08
N ALA A 137 4.93 -1.25 13.63
CA ALA A 137 4.88 0.07 14.28
C ALA A 137 4.51 1.20 13.30
N SER A 138 5.08 1.16 12.09
CA SER A 138 4.78 2.15 11.03
C SER A 138 3.31 2.08 10.61
N VAL A 139 2.80 0.87 10.37
CA VAL A 139 1.38 0.63 10.05
C VAL A 139 0.46 1.14 11.16
N LYS A 140 0.76 0.80 12.42
CA LYS A 140 -0.04 1.25 13.57
C LYS A 140 -0.08 2.77 13.70
N ARG A 141 1.05 3.44 13.52
CA ARG A 141 1.14 4.90 13.57
C ARG A 141 0.27 5.52 12.48
N THR A 142 0.42 5.05 11.24
CA THR A 142 -0.37 5.55 10.11
C THR A 142 -1.87 5.32 10.32
N TYR A 143 -2.28 4.12 10.73
CA TYR A 143 -3.68 3.83 11.03
C TYR A 143 -4.22 4.72 12.17
N GLY A 144 -3.45 4.91 13.24
CA GLY A 144 -3.82 5.79 14.36
C GLY A 144 -4.05 7.23 13.91
N LEU A 145 -3.25 7.74 12.97
CA LEU A 145 -3.46 9.06 12.37
C LEU A 145 -4.77 9.11 11.57
N LEU A 146 -5.06 8.09 10.75
CA LEU A 146 -6.28 8.02 9.94
C LEU A 146 -7.55 7.92 10.78
N CYS A 147 -7.48 7.34 11.98
CA CYS A 147 -8.61 7.29 12.92
C CYS A 147 -9.09 8.69 13.35
N ASN A 148 -8.25 9.73 13.25
CA ASN A 148 -8.68 11.10 13.50
C ASN A 148 -9.63 11.65 12.43
N TYR A 149 -9.79 10.94 11.31
CA TYR A 149 -10.59 11.37 10.16
C TYR A 149 -11.90 10.58 9.97
N THR A 150 -12.23 9.64 10.85
CA THR A 150 -13.46 8.83 10.76
C THR A 150 -14.73 9.61 11.08
N HIS A 151 -14.64 10.52 12.05
CA HIS A 151 -15.70 11.43 12.45
C HIS A 151 -15.22 12.87 12.30
N SER A 152 -16.16 13.83 12.35
CA SER A 152 -15.86 15.27 12.37
C SER A 152 -15.14 15.65 13.67
N SER A 153 -13.84 15.34 13.74
CA SER A 153 -12.98 15.60 14.89
C SER A 153 -12.64 17.09 14.98
N SER A 154 -12.18 17.52 16.15
CA SER A 154 -11.65 18.88 16.35
C SER A 154 -10.51 19.20 15.38
N VAL A 155 -9.68 18.20 15.04
CA VAL A 155 -8.62 18.30 14.04
C VAL A 155 -9.20 18.66 12.67
N GLN A 156 -10.19 17.89 12.18
CA GLN A 156 -10.82 18.16 10.88
C GLN A 156 -11.49 19.53 10.82
N ILE A 157 -12.14 19.97 11.91
CA ILE A 157 -12.77 21.29 11.97
C ILE A 157 -11.71 22.39 11.88
N THR A 158 -10.61 22.25 12.62
CA THR A 158 -9.52 23.24 12.65
C THR A 158 -8.83 23.35 11.29
N GLU A 159 -8.53 22.22 10.66
CA GLU A 159 -7.96 22.20 9.30
C GLU A 159 -8.88 22.82 8.27
N ARG A 160 -10.20 22.59 8.37
CA ARG A 160 -11.18 23.19 7.46
C ARG A 160 -11.26 24.70 7.64
N ILE A 161 -11.23 25.20 8.87
CA ILE A 161 -11.20 26.65 9.16
C ILE A 161 -9.92 27.28 8.59
N ALA A 162 -8.76 26.65 8.80
CA ALA A 162 -7.48 27.12 8.27
C ALA A 162 -7.47 27.14 6.73
N ARG A 163 -7.97 26.08 6.08
CA ARG A 163 -8.11 26.01 4.61
C ARG A 163 -9.03 27.11 4.07
N SER A 164 -10.19 27.30 4.71
CA SER A 164 -11.13 28.35 4.34
C SER A 164 -10.51 29.75 4.50
N ALA A 165 -9.72 29.98 5.55
CA ALA A 165 -9.01 31.25 5.76
C ALA A 165 -7.94 31.51 4.68
N ALA A 166 -7.37 30.44 4.10
CA ALA A 166 -6.45 30.51 2.97
C ALA A 166 -7.16 30.58 1.61
N GLY A 167 -8.49 30.71 1.57
CA GLY A 167 -9.29 30.75 0.33
C GLY A 167 -9.40 29.40 -0.39
N ARG A 168 -9.04 28.29 0.28
CA ARG A 168 -9.11 26.92 -0.27
C ARG A 168 -10.44 26.27 0.14
N THR A 169 -11.09 25.62 -0.81
CA THR A 169 -12.36 24.89 -0.58
C THR A 169 -12.29 23.50 -1.19
N ILE A 170 -13.28 22.64 -0.86
CA ILE A 170 -13.37 21.29 -1.44
C ILE A 170 -13.43 21.40 -2.96
N GLY A 171 -12.63 20.60 -3.66
CA GLY A 171 -12.49 20.66 -5.13
C GLY A 171 -11.60 21.81 -5.65
N PHE A 172 -11.10 22.67 -4.75
CA PHE A 172 -10.16 23.77 -5.04
C PHE A 172 -8.97 23.72 -4.08
N GLU A 173 -8.44 22.52 -3.88
CA GLU A 173 -7.27 22.28 -3.06
C GLU A 173 -6.00 22.55 -3.87
N GLY A 174 -4.96 23.11 -3.24
CA GLY A 174 -3.70 23.41 -3.90
C GLY A 174 -2.81 22.17 -4.03
N SER A 175 -1.66 22.36 -4.66
CA SER A 175 -0.62 21.33 -4.80
C SER A 175 -0.11 20.81 -3.45
N GLU A 176 -0.14 21.65 -2.42
CA GLU A 176 0.30 21.32 -1.06
C GLU A 176 -0.60 20.26 -0.40
N GLU A 177 -1.93 20.43 -0.49
CA GLU A 177 -2.89 19.45 0.01
C GLU A 177 -2.78 18.12 -0.73
N LEU A 178 -2.64 18.16 -2.06
CA LEU A 178 -2.48 16.95 -2.87
C LEU A 178 -1.17 16.22 -2.54
N SER A 179 -0.08 16.96 -2.33
CA SER A 179 1.21 16.40 -1.92
C SER A 179 1.10 15.70 -0.55
N LYS A 180 0.46 16.34 0.44
CA LYS A 180 0.20 15.72 1.75
C LYS A 180 -0.68 14.47 1.63
N LEU A 181 -1.72 14.50 0.80
CA LEU A 181 -2.55 13.33 0.54
C LEU A 181 -1.73 12.20 -0.10
N ASN A 182 -0.88 12.53 -1.07
CA ASN A 182 0.01 11.59 -1.73
C ASN A 182 0.96 10.91 -0.76
N ASP A 183 1.47 11.60 0.26
CA ASP A 183 2.31 10.98 1.29
C ASP A 183 1.56 9.92 2.11
N TYR A 184 0.27 10.14 2.40
CA TYR A 184 -0.57 9.11 3.04
C TYR A 184 -0.82 7.93 2.09
N ILE A 185 -1.16 8.22 0.83
CA ILE A 185 -1.43 7.21 -0.19
C ILE A 185 -0.19 6.34 -0.42
N GLU A 186 0.99 6.95 -0.55
CA GLU A 186 2.26 6.26 -0.75
C GLU A 186 2.53 5.24 0.37
N ASN A 187 2.45 5.69 1.62
CA ASN A 187 2.68 4.83 2.78
C ASN A 187 1.71 3.64 2.77
N ILE A 188 0.42 3.92 2.59
CA ILE A 188 -0.62 2.90 2.70
C ILE A 188 -0.53 1.91 1.54
N TYR A 189 -0.35 2.38 0.32
CA TYR A 189 -0.17 1.50 -0.84
C TYR A 189 1.08 0.63 -0.66
N SER A 190 2.18 1.18 -0.13
CA SER A 190 3.36 0.38 0.18
C SER A 190 3.07 -0.72 1.22
N PHE A 191 2.24 -0.43 2.23
CA PHE A 191 1.84 -1.43 3.22
C PHE A 191 0.94 -2.52 2.62
N VAL A 192 -0.02 -2.15 1.77
CA VAL A 192 -0.89 -3.10 1.05
C VAL A 192 -0.04 -4.04 0.19
N ILE A 193 0.98 -3.52 -0.51
CA ILE A 193 1.91 -4.35 -1.30
C ILE A 193 2.69 -5.32 -0.39
N VAL A 194 3.18 -4.86 0.75
CA VAL A 194 3.85 -5.76 1.71
C VAL A 194 2.90 -6.86 2.17
N PHE A 195 1.63 -6.53 2.49
CA PHE A 195 0.64 -7.51 2.91
C PHE A 195 0.32 -8.54 1.82
N ILE A 196 0.11 -8.10 0.57
CA ILE A 196 -0.19 -9.04 -0.53
C ILE A 196 0.99 -9.96 -0.82
N PHE A 197 2.23 -9.45 -0.88
CA PHE A 197 3.41 -10.29 -1.09
C PHE A 197 3.58 -11.33 0.03
N ASN A 198 3.33 -10.95 1.28
CA ASN A 198 3.36 -11.90 2.40
C ASN A 198 2.16 -12.87 2.41
N SER A 199 1.12 -12.61 1.63
CA SER A 199 -0.09 -13.44 1.53
C SER A 199 -0.09 -14.39 0.33
N VAL A 200 0.77 -14.18 -0.68
CA VAL A 200 0.91 -15.06 -1.85
C VAL A 200 2.15 -15.95 -1.76
N PRO A 201 2.28 -17.03 -2.56
CA PRO A 201 3.51 -17.83 -2.59
C PRO A 201 4.78 -17.01 -2.93
N ASP A 202 5.94 -17.44 -2.44
CA ASP A 202 7.20 -16.68 -2.55
C ASP A 202 7.61 -16.39 -3.99
N TYR A 203 7.39 -17.36 -4.89
CA TYR A 203 7.73 -17.21 -6.30
C TYR A 203 6.95 -16.06 -6.95
N VAL A 204 5.71 -15.78 -6.53
CA VAL A 204 4.91 -14.69 -7.09
C VAL A 204 5.53 -13.33 -6.78
N ALA A 205 5.95 -13.11 -5.53
CA ALA A 205 6.66 -11.88 -5.17
C ALA A 205 8.02 -11.79 -5.86
N GLY A 206 8.73 -12.92 -5.98
CA GLY A 206 10.02 -12.98 -6.66
C GLY A 206 9.93 -12.69 -8.16
N ASP A 207 8.89 -13.14 -8.84
CA ASP A 207 8.69 -12.91 -10.28
C ASP A 207 8.18 -11.49 -10.57
N TYR A 208 7.59 -10.83 -9.57
CA TYR A 208 7.24 -9.42 -9.67
C TYR A 208 8.46 -8.50 -9.51
N LEU A 209 9.36 -8.82 -8.57
CA LEU A 209 10.46 -7.95 -8.16
C LEU A 209 11.74 -8.16 -8.99
N VAL A 210 11.93 -9.35 -9.55
CA VAL A 210 13.14 -9.73 -10.29
C VAL A 210 12.84 -9.84 -11.78
N GLU A 211 13.52 -9.03 -12.59
CA GLU A 211 13.45 -9.12 -14.05
C GLU A 211 14.21 -10.35 -14.56
N SER A 212 13.94 -10.75 -15.81
CA SER A 212 14.58 -11.92 -16.43
C SER A 212 16.11 -11.82 -16.54
N ASP A 213 16.66 -10.59 -16.56
CA ASP A 213 18.08 -10.31 -16.56
C ASP A 213 18.70 -10.22 -15.15
N GLY A 214 17.89 -10.44 -14.11
CA GLY A 214 18.28 -10.33 -12.71
C GLY A 214 18.23 -8.92 -12.14
N SER A 215 17.86 -7.90 -12.92
CA SER A 215 17.76 -6.52 -12.44
C SER A 215 16.55 -6.33 -11.50
N ILE A 216 16.52 -5.18 -10.81
CA ILE A 216 15.36 -4.76 -10.02
C ILE A 216 14.31 -4.20 -10.98
N ASN A 217 13.07 -4.69 -10.89
CA ASN A 217 11.94 -4.11 -11.63
C ASN A 217 11.90 -2.58 -11.43
N PRO A 218 11.88 -1.75 -12.49
CA PRO A 218 11.84 -0.31 -12.38
C PRO A 218 10.41 0.22 -12.18
N TRP A 219 9.89 0.13 -10.96
CA TRP A 219 8.56 0.63 -10.57
C TRP A 219 8.63 1.63 -9.41
N TYR A 220 7.52 2.35 -9.14
CA TYR A 220 7.48 3.44 -8.17
C TYR A 220 7.94 3.03 -6.78
N PHE A 221 7.43 1.91 -6.27
CA PHE A 221 7.65 1.48 -4.89
C PHE A 221 8.98 0.75 -4.65
N LYS A 222 9.85 0.62 -5.66
CA LYS A 222 11.16 -0.05 -5.50
C LYS A 222 12.04 0.63 -4.43
N SER A 223 11.84 1.92 -4.20
CA SER A 223 12.58 2.70 -3.19
C SER A 223 11.97 2.61 -1.79
N SER A 224 10.77 2.05 -1.63
CA SER A 224 10.17 1.86 -0.31
C SER A 224 11.07 0.96 0.55
N LYS A 225 11.38 1.41 1.76
CA LYS A 225 12.22 0.70 2.73
C LYS A 225 11.81 -0.77 2.88
N PHE A 226 10.52 -1.03 3.06
CA PHE A 226 10.00 -2.37 3.32
C PHE A 226 9.98 -3.24 2.07
N ILE A 227 9.69 -2.67 0.90
CA ILE A 227 9.73 -3.42 -0.37
C ILE A 227 11.16 -3.75 -0.77
N SER A 228 12.11 -2.83 -0.55
CA SER A 228 13.55 -3.10 -0.71
C SER A 228 14.03 -4.27 0.18
N LYS A 229 13.43 -4.44 1.37
CA LYS A 229 13.71 -5.56 2.26
C LYS A 229 13.11 -6.88 1.78
N ILE A 230 11.95 -6.84 1.14
CA ILE A 230 11.38 -8.02 0.46
C ILE A 230 12.26 -8.40 -0.73
N ASP A 231 12.67 -7.43 -1.55
CA ASP A 231 13.54 -7.65 -2.71
C ASP A 231 14.87 -8.33 -2.34
N GLU A 232 15.47 -7.93 -1.21
CA GLU A 232 16.69 -8.54 -0.66
C GLU A 232 16.58 -10.06 -0.47
N LYS A 233 15.39 -10.58 -0.17
CA LYS A 233 15.18 -12.02 0.01
C LYS A 233 15.34 -12.82 -1.28
N PHE A 234 15.34 -12.18 -2.45
CA PHE A 234 15.51 -12.84 -3.74
C PHE A 234 16.93 -12.75 -4.30
N ASP A 235 17.89 -12.22 -3.54
CA ASP A 235 19.30 -12.12 -3.95
C ASP A 235 19.98 -13.48 -4.21
N TYR A 236 19.38 -14.58 -3.73
CA TYR A 236 19.85 -15.94 -4.00
C TYR A 236 19.60 -16.40 -5.44
N LYS A 237 18.65 -15.78 -6.16
CA LYS A 237 18.27 -16.16 -7.53
C LYS A 237 19.48 -16.08 -8.45
N HIS A 238 19.64 -17.07 -9.33
CA HIS A 238 20.87 -17.26 -10.11
C HIS A 238 21.15 -16.06 -11.03
N GLU A 239 20.11 -15.55 -11.68
CA GLU A 239 20.12 -14.38 -12.55
C GLU A 239 20.65 -13.11 -11.86
N ARG A 240 20.50 -12.98 -10.53
CA ARG A 240 20.97 -11.81 -9.77
C ARG A 240 22.46 -11.85 -9.45
N LYS A 241 23.09 -13.03 -9.44
CA LYS A 241 24.45 -13.20 -8.89
C LYS A 241 25.50 -12.35 -9.61
N THR A 242 25.32 -12.12 -10.91
CA THR A 242 26.24 -11.33 -11.73
C THR A 242 26.15 -9.81 -11.46
N GLN A 243 25.01 -9.33 -10.94
CA GLN A 243 24.74 -7.90 -10.74
C GLN A 243 24.49 -7.52 -9.27
N LEU A 244 24.64 -8.47 -8.35
CA LEU A 244 24.24 -8.34 -6.94
C LEU A 244 24.83 -7.11 -6.23
N GLU A 245 26.10 -6.80 -6.48
CA GLU A 245 26.75 -5.64 -5.86
C GLU A 245 26.21 -4.30 -6.39
N ALA A 246 25.80 -4.24 -7.66
CA ALA A 246 25.13 -3.07 -8.22
C ALA A 246 23.73 -2.90 -7.60
N ILE A 247 22.98 -4.00 -7.47
CA ILE A 247 21.65 -4.05 -6.85
C ILE A 247 21.69 -3.56 -5.39
N LYS A 248 22.66 -4.05 -4.59
CA LYS A 248 22.83 -3.60 -3.19
C LYS A 248 23.10 -2.11 -3.08
N ARG A 249 23.98 -1.57 -3.93
CA ARG A 249 24.27 -0.12 -3.96
C ARG A 249 23.02 0.68 -4.33
N GLN A 250 22.26 0.22 -5.33
CA GLN A 250 21.02 0.86 -5.75
C GLN A 250 20.00 0.90 -4.59
N ARG A 251 19.79 -0.22 -3.88
CA ARG A 251 18.89 -0.26 -2.71
C ARG A 251 19.33 0.68 -1.59
N GLN A 252 20.62 0.74 -1.27
CA GLN A 252 21.14 1.64 -0.24
C GLN A 252 20.94 3.12 -0.59
N ASN A 253 21.14 3.49 -1.86
CA ASN A 253 20.93 4.86 -2.33
C ASN A 253 19.45 5.26 -2.28
N ASN A 254 18.55 4.34 -2.65
CA ASN A 254 17.11 4.59 -2.64
C ASN A 254 16.57 4.83 -1.23
N ILE A 255 17.06 4.10 -0.21
CA ILE A 255 16.63 4.28 1.18
C ILE A 255 17.13 5.62 1.73
N LYS A 256 18.36 6.05 1.41
CA LYS A 256 18.92 7.33 1.89
C LYS A 256 18.23 8.55 1.31
N SER A 257 17.70 8.47 0.09
CA SER A 257 17.03 9.59 -0.60
C SER A 257 15.66 9.96 -0.01
N ILE A 258 15.07 9.13 0.87
CA ILE A 258 13.76 9.38 1.48
C ILE A 258 13.90 10.08 2.86
N TYR A 259 15.12 10.10 3.42
CA TYR A 259 15.42 10.71 4.73
C TYR A 259 16.24 12.02 4.65
N LEU A 260 16.39 12.58 3.44
CA LEU A 260 17.00 13.88 3.16
C LEU A 260 15.96 14.80 2.52
#